data_AF-A0A169GPS0-F1
#
_entry.id   AF-A0A169GPS0-F1
#
_cell.length_a   1.000
_cell.length_b   1.000
_cell.length_c   1.000
_cell.angle_alpha   90.00
_cell.angle_beta   90.00
_cell.angle_gamma   90.00
#
_symmetry.space_group_name_H-M   'P 1'
#
loop_
_entity.id
_entity.type
_entity.pdbx_description
1 polymer ?
#
loop_
_entity_poly.entity_id
_entity_poly.type
_entity_poly.pdbx_seq_one_letter_code
_entity_poly.pdbx_strand_id
1 'polypeptide(L)' 'MLPDLDSFAAITDEPEPEVAAAGHDRTIINIRPEHLDAWLSPDPANLAALYAIFDDKRHPYYEHELAA' A
#
# COMPACT_ATOMS: atom_id res chain seq x y z
N MET A 1 -20.80 25.02 -11.43
CA MET A 1 -19.66 24.11 -11.38
C MET A 1 -19.57 23.62 -9.94
N LEU A 2 -19.55 22.31 -9.70
CA LEU A 2 -19.30 21.80 -8.35
C LEU A 2 -17.85 22.12 -7.96
N PRO A 3 -17.55 22.33 -6.67
CA PRO A 3 -16.17 22.48 -6.21
C PRO A 3 -15.39 21.19 -6.50
N ASP A 4 -14.10 21.33 -6.78
CA ASP A 4 -13.22 20.19 -6.91
C ASP A 4 -13.11 19.46 -5.56
N LEU A 5 -13.12 18.13 -5.61
CA LEU A 5 -12.98 17.27 -4.43
C LEU A 5 -11.66 16.50 -4.53
N ASP A 6 -10.69 16.90 -3.73
CA ASP A 6 -9.47 16.13 -3.54
C ASP A 6 -9.81 14.82 -2.81
N SER A 7 -9.43 13.70 -3.41
CA SER A 7 -9.67 12.37 -2.89
C SER A 7 -8.42 11.50 -3.05
N PHE A 8 -8.38 10.37 -2.37
CA PHE A 8 -7.27 9.43 -2.45
C PHE A 8 -7.78 7.99 -2.39
N ALA A 9 -6.92 7.06 -2.77
CA ALA A 9 -7.14 5.62 -2.65
C ALA A 9 -5.88 4.96 -2.09
N ALA A 10 -6.06 3.87 -1.35
CA ALA A 10 -4.96 3.02 -0.93
C ALA A 10 -4.58 2.05 -2.06
N ILE A 11 -3.28 1.86 -2.29
CA ILE A 11 -2.77 0.83 -3.21
C ILE A 11 -2.65 -0.47 -2.41
N THR A 12 -3.16 -1.55 -2.98
CA THR A 12 -3.15 -2.88 -2.37
C THR A 12 -2.35 -3.86 -3.19
N ASP A 13 -1.98 -4.97 -2.58
CA ASP A 13 -1.36 -6.13 -3.21
C ASP A 13 -1.96 -7.45 -2.66
N GLU A 14 -1.42 -8.59 -3.07
CA GLU A 14 -1.70 -9.90 -2.49
C GLU A 14 -1.67 -9.86 -0.95
N PRO A 15 -2.58 -10.59 -0.29
CA PRO A 15 -2.73 -10.53 1.15
C PRO A 15 -1.56 -11.21 1.86
N GLU A 16 -1.16 -10.66 3.01
CA GLU A 16 -0.35 -11.43 3.96
C GLU A 16 -1.08 -12.72 4.38
N PRO A 17 -0.38 -13.82 4.69
CA PRO A 17 -1.00 -15.13 4.90
C PRO A 17 -2.11 -15.14 5.97
N GLU A 18 -1.92 -14.41 7.06
CA GLU A 18 -2.88 -14.29 8.16
C GLU A 18 -4.11 -13.45 7.78
N VAL A 19 -3.95 -12.47 6.90
CA VAL A 19 -5.05 -11.65 6.37
C VAL A 19 -5.88 -12.49 5.40
N ALA A 20 -5.22 -13.32 4.57
CA ALA A 20 -5.89 -14.30 3.72
C ALA A 20 -6.67 -15.32 4.54
N ALA A 21 -6.08 -15.82 5.63
CA ALA A 21 -6.74 -16.76 6.55
C ALA A 21 -7.99 -16.17 7.22
N ALA A 22 -8.01 -14.85 7.45
CA ALA A 22 -9.18 -14.13 7.95
C ALA A 22 -10.27 -13.90 6.87
N GLY A 23 -10.02 -14.29 5.60
CA GLY A 23 -10.99 -14.22 4.50
C GLY A 23 -10.87 -12.98 3.61
N HIS A 24 -9.81 -12.19 3.74
CA HIS A 24 -9.54 -11.06 2.87
C HIS A 24 -8.68 -11.46 1.66
N ASP A 25 -8.88 -10.77 0.53
CA ASP A 25 -8.18 -11.03 -0.73
C ASP A 25 -7.05 -10.03 -1.03
N ARG A 26 -6.86 -9.00 -0.20
CA ARG A 26 -5.88 -7.92 -0.42
C ARG A 26 -5.34 -7.35 0.89
N THR A 27 -4.09 -6.88 0.85
CA THR A 27 -3.51 -6.01 1.90
C THR A 27 -2.97 -4.71 1.32
N ILE A 28 -2.95 -3.64 2.12
CA ILE A 28 -2.36 -2.35 1.73
C ILE A 28 -0.84 -2.53 1.57
N ILE A 29 -0.26 -1.92 0.53
CA ILE A 29 1.20 -1.85 0.38
C ILE A 29 1.77 -0.91 1.44
N ASN A 30 2.47 -1.49 2.42
CA ASN A 30 3.21 -0.73 3.42
C ASN A 30 4.60 -0.40 2.88
N ILE A 31 4.78 0.78 2.31
CA ILE A 31 6.12 1.23 1.88
C ILE A 31 7.04 1.40 3.09
N ARG A 32 8.33 1.20 2.89
CA ARG A 32 9.32 1.47 3.94
C ARG A 32 9.53 2.97 4.11
N PRO A 33 9.84 3.47 5.32
CA PRO A 33 10.11 4.89 5.55
C PRO A 33 11.22 5.45 4.64
N GLU A 34 12.20 4.64 4.27
CA GLU A 34 13.31 5.01 3.39
C GLU A 34 12.85 5.43 1.98
N HIS A 35 11.66 5.00 1.55
CA HIS A 35 11.09 5.31 0.24
C HIS A 35 10.15 6.53 0.25
N LEU A 36 9.97 7.20 1.39
CA LEU A 36 8.99 8.27 1.55
C LEU A 36 9.23 9.46 0.60
N ASP A 37 10.47 9.93 0.51
CA ASP A 37 10.80 11.08 -0.33
C ASP A 37 10.59 10.76 -1.82
N ALA A 38 11.00 9.56 -2.25
CA ALA A 38 10.82 9.09 -3.63
C ALA A 38 9.34 8.91 -3.99
N TRP A 39 8.49 8.51 -3.02
CA TRP A 39 7.05 8.39 -3.20
C TRP A 39 6.34 9.76 -3.32
N LEU A 40 6.67 10.71 -2.43
CA LEU A 40 6.03 12.02 -2.38
C LEU A 40 6.54 12.99 -3.46
N SER A 41 7.73 12.76 -4.01
CA SER A 41 8.33 13.58 -5.07
C SER A 41 8.84 12.69 -6.21
N PRO A 42 7.93 12.09 -7.01
CA PRO A 42 8.31 11.15 -8.05
C PRO A 42 8.98 11.84 -9.24
N ASP A 43 9.90 11.14 -9.90
CA ASP A 43 10.34 11.48 -11.25
C ASP A 43 9.34 10.90 -12.26
N PRO A 44 8.55 11.73 -12.96
CA PRO A 44 7.55 11.25 -13.92
C PRO A 44 8.19 10.55 -15.14
N ALA A 45 9.49 10.73 -15.40
CA ALA A 45 10.22 10.03 -16.45
C ALA A 45 10.69 8.62 -16.01
N ASN A 46 10.57 8.28 -14.73
CA ASN A 46 11.07 7.03 -14.17
C ASN A 46 10.03 6.31 -13.31
N LEU A 47 8.94 5.87 -13.94
CA LEU A 47 7.91 5.07 -13.27
C LEU A 47 8.44 3.74 -12.72
N ALA A 48 9.49 3.18 -13.32
CA ALA A 48 10.10 1.94 -12.86
C ALA A 48 10.63 2.04 -11.42
N ALA A 49 11.16 3.21 -11.02
CA ALA A 49 11.58 3.44 -9.65
C ALA A 49 10.41 3.39 -8.65
N LEU A 50 9.21 3.84 -9.04
CA LEU A 50 8.02 3.74 -8.19
C LEU A 50 7.53 2.30 -8.03
N TYR A 51 7.55 1.50 -9.10
CA TYR A 51 7.21 0.08 -9.00
C TYR A 51 8.19 -0.68 -8.12
N ALA A 52 9.49 -0.34 -8.16
CA ALA A 52 10.49 -0.95 -7.28
C ALA A 52 10.24 -0.67 -5.79
N ILE A 53 9.58 0.43 -5.43
CA ILE A 53 9.16 0.70 -4.03
C ILE A 53 8.11 -0.32 -3.58
N PHE A 54 7.22 -0.75 -4.48
CA PHE A 54 6.20 -1.77 -4.18
C PHE A 54 6.82 -3.16 -4.02
N ASP A 55 7.86 -3.46 -4.81
CA ASP A 55 8.62 -4.70 -4.66
C ASP A 55 9.39 -4.77 -3.33
N ASP A 56 9.85 -3.63 -2.81
CA ASP A 56 10.52 -3.52 -1.49
C ASP A 56 9.57 -3.10 -0.35
N LYS A 57 8.30 -3.48 -0.45
CA LYS A 57 7.31 -3.25 0.61
C LYS A 57 7.66 -3.99 1.91
N ARG A 58 7.06 -3.53 3.00
CA ARG A 58 7.09 -4.24 4.29
C ARG A 58 6.06 -5.37 4.29
N HIS A 59 6.39 -6.44 5.00
CA HIS A 59 5.50 -7.54 5.36
C HIS A 59 5.20 -7.51 6.87
N PRO A 60 4.37 -6.58 7.36
CA PRO A 60 3.96 -6.58 8.76
C PRO A 60 3.04 -7.78 9.04
N TYR A 61 3.10 -8.29 10.26
CA TYR A 61 2.14 -9.30 10.73
C TYR A 61 0.89 -8.62 11.28
N TYR A 62 -0.28 -9.08 10.84
CA TYR A 62 -1.59 -8.57 11.25
C TYR A 62 -2.24 -9.48 12.30
N GLU A 63 -2.35 -8.99 13.53
CA GLU A 63 -3.15 -9.65 14.55
C GLU A 63 -4.64 -9.36 14.34
N HIS A 64 -5.48 -10.38 14.50
CA HIS A 64 -6.93 -10.26 14.43
C HIS A 64 -7.56 -10.99 15.62
N GLU A 65 -8.57 -10.37 16.23
CA GLU A 65 -9.41 -11.00 17.23
C GLU A 65 -10.74 -11.43 16.59
N LEU A 66 -11.22 -12.62 16.94
CA LEU A 66 -12.58 -13.01 16.58
C LEU A 66 -13.55 -12.12 17.37
N ALA A 67 -14.34 -11.32 16.67
CA ALA A 67 -15.43 -10.58 17.29
C ALA A 67 -16.41 -11.57 17.94
N ALA A 68 -16.59 -11.46 19.25
CA ALA A 68 -17.49 -12.31 20.04
C ALA A 68 -18.98 -12.03 19.79
#